data_AF-A0A7S2N1E1-F1
#
_entry.id   AF-A0A7S2N1E1-F1
#
_cell.length_a   1.000
_cell.length_b   1.000
_cell.length_c   1.000
_cell.angle_alpha   90.00
_cell.angle_beta   90.00
_cell.angle_gamma   90.00
#
_symmetry.space_group_name_H-M   'P 1'
#
loop_
_entity.id
_entity.type
_entity.pdbx_description
1 polymer ?
#
loop_
_entity_poly.entity_id
_entity_poly.type
_entity_poly.pdbx_seq_one_letter_code
_entity_poly.pdbx_strand_id
1 'polypeptide(L)'
;TNIGNFVADVMRKALKTDVAVINSGTLRADTVIEKGPFKMRDLVSLLPMLDELCILQISGENLLSVLENSVSQYPRLEGRFAQVSGVTFTFDAAKPSGARLLRETIKLSGMPLDLGRNYKLCTKDYLRQGKDGYDVFRDLICLADGEQAGILPTVVRDSFQEISQLNGTTENCPHHSTQNAEKVLGELSLERVGDGPDLMKSYAIAPKVEGRIICLNPVAC
;
A
#
# COMPACT_ATOMS: atom_id res chain seq x y z
N THR A 1 5.10 -6.98 -3.38
CA THR A 1 5.10 -7.09 -4.85
C THR A 1 4.84 -5.70 -5.43
N ASN A 2 5.06 -5.46 -6.74
CA ASN A 2 4.74 -4.15 -7.31
C ASN A 2 3.24 -3.82 -7.23
N ILE A 3 2.37 -4.80 -7.51
CA ILE A 3 0.92 -4.60 -7.38
C ILE A 3 0.48 -4.36 -5.93
N GLY A 4 1.13 -5.01 -4.96
CA GLY A 4 0.91 -4.75 -3.54
C GLY A 4 1.36 -3.36 -3.12
N ASN A 5 2.50 -2.88 -3.66
CA ASN A 5 2.95 -1.51 -3.46
C ASN A 5 1.92 -0.51 -4.01
N PHE A 6 1.44 -0.73 -5.25
CA PHE A 6 0.42 0.11 -5.87
C PHE A 6 -0.85 0.22 -5.01
N VAL A 7 -1.42 -0.91 -4.61
CA VAL A 7 -2.66 -0.92 -3.82
C VAL A 7 -2.46 -0.24 -2.47
N ALA A 8 -1.34 -0.53 -1.78
CA ALA A 8 -1.04 0.11 -0.51
C ALA A 8 -0.79 1.62 -0.64
N ASP A 9 -0.15 2.08 -1.73
CA ASP A 9 0.06 3.51 -2.00
C ASP A 9 -1.25 4.24 -2.26
N VAL A 10 -2.14 3.64 -3.07
CA VAL A 10 -3.47 4.17 -3.32
C VAL A 10 -4.24 4.33 -2.00
N MET A 11 -4.25 3.29 -1.16
CA MET A 11 -4.91 3.35 0.15
C MET A 11 -4.35 4.48 1.03
N ARG A 12 -3.02 4.54 1.16
CA ARG A 12 -2.34 5.55 2.00
C ARG A 12 -2.65 6.96 1.52
N LYS A 13 -2.56 7.19 0.22
CA LYS A 13 -2.74 8.50 -0.41
C LYS A 13 -4.20 8.96 -0.32
N ALA A 14 -5.13 8.12 -0.73
CA ALA A 14 -6.56 8.46 -0.73
C ALA A 14 -7.05 8.84 0.68
N LEU A 15 -6.57 8.09 1.70
CA LEU A 15 -6.96 8.28 3.09
C LEU A 15 -6.05 9.24 3.86
N LYS A 16 -4.99 9.77 3.24
CA LYS A 16 -4.02 10.70 3.84
C LYS A 16 -3.48 10.19 5.18
N THR A 17 -3.02 8.95 5.19
CA THR A 17 -2.45 8.28 6.37
C THR A 17 -0.93 8.21 6.32
N ASP A 18 -0.29 7.98 7.47
CA ASP A 18 1.16 7.83 7.54
C ASP A 18 1.62 6.47 6.98
N VAL A 19 0.82 5.43 7.24
CA VAL A 19 1.11 4.04 6.88
C VAL A 19 -0.13 3.39 6.28
N ALA A 20 0.07 2.47 5.32
CA ALA A 20 -0.93 1.50 4.91
C ALA A 20 -0.42 0.08 5.15
N VAL A 21 -1.30 -0.77 5.68
CA VAL A 21 -1.06 -2.22 5.83
C VAL A 21 -2.25 -2.99 5.31
N ILE A 22 -2.00 -3.89 4.36
CA ILE A 22 -3.00 -4.82 3.85
C ILE A 22 -2.40 -6.22 3.71
N ASN A 23 -3.14 -7.26 4.08
CA ASN A 23 -2.66 -8.63 3.97
C ASN A 23 -2.70 -9.09 2.50
N SER A 24 -1.67 -9.82 2.08
CA SER A 24 -1.45 -10.27 0.69
C SER A 24 -2.59 -11.13 0.17
N GLY A 25 -3.29 -11.85 1.05
CA GLY A 25 -4.46 -12.65 0.72
C GLY A 25 -5.63 -11.85 0.14
N THR A 26 -5.57 -10.51 0.19
CA THR A 26 -6.54 -9.61 -0.48
C THR A 26 -6.36 -9.56 -1.99
N LEU A 27 -5.14 -9.76 -2.49
CA LEU A 27 -4.81 -9.65 -3.92
C LEU A 27 -4.99 -11.02 -4.57
N ARG A 28 -6.00 -11.17 -5.44
CA ARG A 28 -6.49 -12.49 -5.92
C ARG A 28 -6.34 -12.73 -7.42
N ALA A 29 -5.65 -11.86 -8.15
CA ALA A 29 -5.55 -11.99 -9.60
C ALA A 29 -4.90 -13.32 -10.03
N ASP A 30 -4.04 -13.91 -9.18
CA ASP A 30 -3.30 -15.16 -9.41
C ASP A 30 -2.61 -15.21 -10.79
N THR A 31 -2.28 -14.04 -11.35
CA THR A 31 -1.71 -13.87 -12.68
C THR A 31 -0.90 -12.59 -12.77
N VAL A 32 -0.05 -12.50 -13.78
CA VAL A 32 0.67 -11.28 -14.13
C VAL A 32 -0.28 -10.37 -14.92
N ILE A 33 -0.47 -9.16 -14.39
CA ILE A 33 -1.20 -8.12 -15.11
C ILE A 33 -0.21 -7.42 -16.03
N GLU A 34 -0.30 -7.74 -17.33
CA GLU A 34 0.61 -7.22 -18.35
C GLU A 34 0.55 -5.70 -18.46
N LYS A 35 1.66 -5.09 -18.88
CA LYS A 35 1.71 -3.66 -19.20
C LYS A 35 0.69 -3.37 -20.30
N GLY A 36 -0.17 -2.39 -20.07
CA GLY A 36 -1.15 -1.95 -21.04
C GLY A 36 -2.45 -1.45 -20.40
N PRO A 37 -3.55 -1.42 -21.15
CA PRO A 37 -4.84 -0.99 -20.63
C PRO A 37 -5.31 -1.88 -19.48
N PHE A 38 -5.44 -1.29 -18.30
CA PHE A 38 -6.04 -1.92 -17.13
C PHE A 38 -7.56 -1.74 -17.16
N LYS A 39 -8.31 -2.84 -17.23
CA LYS A 39 -9.77 -2.84 -17.40
C LYS A 39 -10.47 -3.21 -16.09
N MET A 40 -11.77 -2.93 -16.02
CA MET A 40 -12.60 -3.31 -14.87
C MET A 40 -12.56 -4.81 -14.56
N ARG A 41 -12.43 -5.68 -15.56
CA ARG A 41 -12.25 -7.12 -15.34
C ARG A 41 -10.96 -7.42 -14.55
N ASP A 42 -9.89 -6.67 -14.80
CA ASP A 42 -8.59 -6.88 -14.15
C ASP A 42 -8.66 -6.40 -12.70
N LEU A 43 -9.38 -5.28 -12.46
CA LEU A 43 -9.68 -4.80 -11.10
C LEU A 43 -10.50 -5.81 -10.30
N VAL A 44 -11.57 -6.34 -10.87
CA VAL A 44 -12.45 -7.31 -10.20
C VAL A 44 -11.71 -8.62 -9.94
N SER A 45 -10.87 -9.09 -10.87
CA SER A 45 -10.02 -10.25 -10.65
C SER A 45 -8.98 -10.00 -9.55
N LEU A 46 -8.42 -8.79 -9.47
CA LEU A 46 -7.42 -8.44 -8.45
C LEU A 46 -8.04 -8.29 -7.05
N LEU A 47 -9.17 -7.60 -6.96
CA LEU A 47 -9.88 -7.25 -5.72
C LEU A 47 -11.34 -7.70 -5.81
N PRO A 48 -11.61 -9.02 -5.70
CA PRO A 48 -12.96 -9.56 -5.88
C PRO A 48 -13.88 -9.27 -4.68
N MET A 49 -13.30 -8.94 -3.51
CA MET A 49 -14.03 -8.65 -2.30
C MET A 49 -14.25 -7.14 -2.14
N LEU A 50 -15.43 -6.76 -1.67
CA LEU A 50 -15.76 -5.39 -1.29
C LEU A 50 -15.24 -5.10 0.12
N ASP A 51 -13.91 -5.11 0.26
CA ASP A 51 -13.25 -4.85 1.54
C ASP A 51 -13.44 -3.37 1.95
N GLU A 52 -14.14 -3.13 3.05
CA GLU A 52 -14.24 -1.81 3.68
C GLU A 52 -12.89 -1.42 4.29
N LEU A 53 -12.49 -0.17 4.03
CA LEU A 53 -11.29 0.42 4.60
C LEU A 53 -11.57 1.06 5.96
N CYS A 54 -10.53 1.29 6.74
CA CYS A 54 -10.61 2.03 7.98
C CYS A 54 -9.28 2.73 8.26
N ILE A 55 -9.32 3.74 9.13
CA ILE A 55 -8.15 4.46 9.64
C ILE A 55 -8.07 4.24 11.14
N LEU A 56 -6.95 3.71 11.60
CA LEU A 56 -6.66 3.44 13.01
C LEU A 56 -5.58 4.40 13.52
N GLN A 57 -5.72 4.84 14.77
CA GLN A 57 -4.62 5.45 15.49
C GLN A 57 -3.74 4.35 16.07
N ILE A 58 -2.44 4.36 15.73
CA ILE A 58 -1.50 3.33 16.17
C ILE A 58 -0.24 3.96 16.76
N SER A 59 0.21 3.47 17.92
CA SER A 59 1.52 3.84 18.47
C SER A 59 2.64 3.15 17.69
N GLY A 60 3.86 3.71 17.73
CA GLY A 60 5.00 3.05 17.09
C GLY A 60 5.28 1.66 17.67
N GLU A 61 5.04 1.45 18.96
CA GLU A 61 5.12 0.13 19.59
C GLU A 61 4.10 -0.87 19.02
N ASN A 62 2.83 -0.47 18.88
CA ASN A 62 1.83 -1.34 18.28
C ASN A 62 2.11 -1.61 16.80
N LEU A 63 2.66 -0.63 16.08
CA LEU A 63 3.08 -0.83 14.69
C LEU A 63 4.19 -1.89 14.59
N LEU A 64 5.11 -1.95 15.55
CA LEU A 64 6.12 -3.00 15.58
C LEU A 64 5.48 -4.40 15.71
N SER A 65 4.48 -4.54 16.57
CA SER A 65 3.73 -5.80 16.72
C SER A 65 2.99 -6.20 15.43
N VAL A 66 2.41 -5.23 14.72
CA VAL A 66 1.77 -5.45 13.40
C VAL A 66 2.78 -5.97 12.38
N LEU A 67 3.94 -5.32 12.26
CA LEU A 67 4.99 -5.71 11.33
C LEU A 67 5.58 -7.09 11.67
N GLU A 68 5.68 -7.42 12.95
CA GLU A 68 6.18 -8.71 13.41
C GLU A 68 5.19 -9.84 13.08
N ASN A 69 3.88 -9.63 13.30
CA ASN A 69 2.86 -10.57 12.85
C ASN A 69 2.90 -10.76 11.32
N SER A 70 3.11 -9.68 10.57
CA SER A 70 3.15 -9.68 9.10
C SER A 70 4.17 -10.68 8.55
N VAL A 71 5.30 -10.88 9.24
CA VAL A 71 6.37 -11.80 8.80
C VAL A 71 6.43 -13.09 9.59
N SER A 72 5.56 -13.29 10.58
CA SER A 72 5.60 -14.40 11.55
C SER A 72 5.54 -15.80 10.94
N GLN A 73 4.75 -15.98 9.87
CA GLN A 73 4.56 -17.28 9.23
C GLN A 73 5.46 -17.53 8.01
N TYR A 74 6.27 -16.54 7.59
CA TYR A 74 7.22 -16.73 6.51
C TYR A 74 8.16 -17.93 6.81
N PRO A 75 8.50 -18.81 5.85
CA PRO A 75 8.20 -18.75 4.42
C PRO A 75 6.87 -19.39 3.99
N ARG A 76 5.97 -19.76 4.92
CA ARG A 76 4.65 -20.28 4.54
C ARG A 76 3.91 -19.23 3.69
N LEU A 77 3.29 -19.68 2.60
CA LEU A 77 2.52 -18.85 1.67
C LEU A 77 1.15 -18.46 2.26
N GLU A 78 1.19 -17.87 3.45
CA GLU A 78 0.02 -17.44 4.20
C GLU A 78 -0.43 -16.05 3.73
N GLY A 79 -1.75 -15.89 3.57
CA GLY A 79 -2.36 -14.64 3.12
C GLY A 79 -2.06 -13.46 4.07
N ARG A 80 -1.67 -13.72 5.31
CA ARG A 80 -1.37 -12.71 6.34
C ARG A 80 -0.21 -11.78 6.00
N PHE A 81 0.73 -12.20 5.14
CA PHE A 81 1.93 -11.41 4.84
C PHE A 81 1.54 -10.01 4.37
N ALA A 82 2.11 -8.95 4.95
CA ALA A 82 1.67 -7.59 4.63
C ALA A 82 2.24 -7.08 3.30
N GLN A 83 1.40 -6.38 2.54
CA GLN A 83 1.81 -5.35 1.60
C GLN A 83 1.71 -4.00 2.32
N VAL A 84 2.71 -3.14 2.15
CA VAL A 84 2.87 -1.93 2.97
C VAL A 84 3.15 -0.69 2.13
N SER A 85 2.73 0.46 2.63
CA SER A 85 3.12 1.79 2.14
C SER A 85 3.45 2.71 3.30
N GLY A 86 4.40 3.62 3.09
CA GLY A 86 4.88 4.57 4.10
C GLY A 86 5.80 4.03 5.17
N VAL A 87 6.04 2.72 5.19
CA VAL A 87 7.00 2.06 6.07
C VAL A 87 7.95 1.18 5.27
N THR A 88 9.22 1.18 5.68
CA THR A 88 10.24 0.23 5.20
C THR A 88 10.85 -0.50 6.38
N PHE A 89 11.11 -1.80 6.24
CA PHE A 89 11.75 -2.58 7.30
C PHE A 89 12.46 -3.83 6.76
N THR A 90 13.37 -4.36 7.56
CA THR A 90 14.06 -5.62 7.32
C THR A 90 13.68 -6.64 8.38
N PHE A 91 13.51 -7.90 7.98
CA PHE A 91 13.33 -9.02 8.90
C PHE A 91 14.30 -10.15 8.56
N ASP A 92 14.64 -10.96 9.56
CA ASP A 92 15.50 -12.13 9.41
C ASP A 92 14.65 -13.41 9.54
N ALA A 93 14.56 -14.17 8.44
CA ALA A 93 13.74 -15.39 8.40
C ALA A 93 14.33 -16.54 9.24
N ALA A 94 15.63 -16.50 9.56
CA ALA A 94 16.28 -17.49 10.41
C ALA A 94 15.92 -17.32 11.90
N LYS A 95 15.39 -16.15 12.30
CA LYS A 95 14.98 -15.87 13.68
C LYS A 95 13.61 -16.49 14.00
N PRO A 96 13.35 -16.84 15.27
CA PRO A 96 12.06 -17.35 15.70
C PRO A 96 10.95 -16.33 15.43
N SER A 97 9.77 -16.82 15.07
CA SER A 97 8.56 -15.99 14.90
C SER A 97 8.32 -15.14 16.16
N GLY A 98 8.06 -13.85 16.00
CA GLY A 98 7.92 -12.90 17.11
C GLY A 98 9.20 -12.13 17.44
N ALA A 99 10.34 -12.51 16.85
CA ALA A 99 11.62 -11.82 17.00
C ALA A 99 12.39 -11.68 15.68
N ARG A 100 11.68 -11.55 14.55
CA ARG A 100 12.26 -11.50 13.21
C ARG A 100 12.65 -10.10 12.77
N LEU A 101 11.94 -9.07 13.22
CA LEU A 101 12.22 -7.71 12.80
C LEU A 101 13.60 -7.22 13.27
N LEU A 102 14.32 -6.55 12.37
CA LEU A 102 15.48 -5.72 12.71
C LEU A 102 15.00 -4.30 12.99
N ARG A 103 14.76 -4.00 14.27
CA ARG A 103 14.06 -2.78 14.71
C ARG A 103 14.73 -1.49 14.22
N GLU A 104 16.05 -1.48 14.16
CA GLU A 104 16.87 -0.36 13.69
C GLU A 104 16.69 -0.03 12.21
N THR A 105 16.14 -0.97 11.42
CA THR A 105 15.89 -0.77 9.99
C THR A 105 14.51 -0.18 9.70
N ILE A 106 13.63 -0.15 10.71
CA ILE A 106 12.24 0.29 10.54
C ILE A 106 12.23 1.81 10.38
N LYS A 107 11.74 2.27 9.24
CA LYS A 107 11.58 3.69 8.93
C LYS A 107 10.18 4.00 8.43
N LEU A 108 9.61 5.10 8.90
CA LEU A 108 8.39 5.69 8.36
C LEU A 108 8.75 6.96 7.60
N SER A 109 8.35 7.03 6.33
CA SER A 109 8.66 8.17 5.45
C SER A 109 10.15 8.57 5.48
N GLY A 110 11.04 7.58 5.54
CA GLY A 110 12.50 7.77 5.59
C GLY A 110 13.09 8.07 6.97
N MET A 111 12.27 8.35 7.98
CA MET A 111 12.69 8.63 9.35
C MET A 111 12.62 7.37 10.22
N PRO A 112 13.53 7.17 11.19
CA PRO A 112 13.41 6.08 12.15
C PRO A 112 12.05 6.05 12.85
N LEU A 113 11.51 4.86 13.09
CA LEU A 113 10.26 4.70 13.83
C LEU A 113 10.40 5.24 15.27
N ASP A 114 9.51 6.14 15.66
CA ASP A 114 9.38 6.62 17.04
C ASP A 114 8.31 5.79 17.75
N LEU A 115 8.73 5.03 18.76
CA LEU A 115 7.85 4.10 19.50
C LEU A 115 6.79 4.83 20.34
N GLY A 116 7.08 6.05 20.79
CA GLY A 116 6.17 6.84 21.64
C GLY A 116 5.17 7.70 20.85
N ARG A 117 5.37 7.83 19.53
CA ARG A 117 4.51 8.63 18.66
C ARG A 117 3.30 7.81 18.18
N ASN A 118 2.17 8.49 18.05
CA ASN A 118 0.99 7.97 17.35
C ASN A 118 1.01 8.35 15.86
N TYR A 119 0.56 7.41 15.04
CA TYR A 119 0.45 7.51 13.59
C TYR A 119 -0.96 7.15 13.14
N LYS A 120 -1.33 7.61 11.94
CA LYS A 120 -2.53 7.16 11.22
C LYS A 120 -2.14 5.97 10.34
N LEU A 121 -2.78 4.84 10.57
CA LEU A 121 -2.61 3.65 9.75
C LEU A 121 -3.94 3.35 9.04
N CYS A 122 -3.92 3.22 7.72
CA CYS A 122 -5.07 2.67 7.00
C CYS A 122 -4.92 1.16 6.78
N THR A 123 -6.02 0.45 6.92
CA THR A 123 -6.14 -0.99 6.68
C THR A 123 -7.58 -1.33 6.29
N LYS A 124 -7.92 -2.61 6.26
CA LYS A 124 -9.30 -3.07 6.00
C LYS A 124 -9.99 -3.60 7.26
N ASP A 125 -11.31 -3.54 7.28
CA ASP A 125 -12.12 -3.90 8.44
C ASP A 125 -11.88 -5.34 8.91
N TYR A 126 -11.67 -6.28 7.97
CA TYR A 126 -11.28 -7.66 8.28
C TYR A 126 -10.03 -7.73 9.19
N LEU A 127 -8.99 -6.93 8.91
CA LEU A 127 -7.81 -6.88 9.76
C LEU A 127 -8.08 -6.13 11.05
N ARG A 128 -8.88 -5.05 11.02
CA ARG A 128 -9.32 -4.33 12.23
C ARG A 128 -10.00 -5.24 13.25
N GLN A 129 -10.77 -6.22 12.79
CA GLN A 129 -11.40 -7.26 13.62
C GLN A 129 -10.40 -8.31 14.17
N GLY A 130 -9.10 -8.13 13.98
CA GLY A 130 -8.03 -9.00 14.47
C GLY A 130 -7.88 -10.31 13.70
N LYS A 131 -8.34 -10.37 12.45
CA LYS A 131 -8.16 -11.56 11.61
C LYS A 131 -6.70 -11.67 11.14
N ASP A 132 -6.30 -12.84 10.65
CA ASP A 132 -4.91 -13.14 10.20
C ASP A 132 -3.82 -12.90 11.26
N GLY A 133 -4.18 -12.91 12.55
CA GLY A 133 -3.27 -12.68 13.68
C GLY A 133 -2.97 -11.21 13.96
N TYR A 134 -3.68 -10.28 13.31
CA TYR A 134 -3.57 -8.85 13.59
C TYR A 134 -4.41 -8.42 14.80
N ASP A 135 -4.42 -9.23 15.87
CA ASP A 135 -5.25 -9.03 17.06
C ASP A 135 -5.03 -7.66 17.72
N VAL A 136 -3.82 -7.11 17.61
CA VAL A 136 -3.45 -5.76 18.06
C VAL A 136 -4.37 -4.67 17.52
N PHE A 137 -5.01 -4.86 16.36
CA PHE A 137 -5.91 -3.87 15.79
C PHE A 137 -7.26 -3.76 16.49
N ARG A 138 -7.71 -4.79 17.23
CA ARG A 138 -9.04 -4.78 17.87
C ARG A 138 -9.20 -3.67 18.89
N ASP A 139 -8.12 -3.36 19.60
CA ASP A 139 -8.12 -2.43 20.73
C ASP A 139 -7.69 -1.01 20.33
N LEU A 140 -7.43 -0.77 19.04
CA LEU A 140 -7.03 0.55 18.56
C LEU A 140 -8.23 1.48 18.35
N ILE A 141 -8.00 2.78 18.53
CA ILE A 141 -8.99 3.81 18.25
C ILE A 141 -9.22 3.86 16.73
N CYS A 142 -10.47 3.64 16.32
CA CYS A 142 -10.92 3.83 14.94
C CYS A 142 -11.17 5.32 14.71
N LEU A 143 -10.36 5.95 13.88
CA LEU A 143 -10.50 7.36 13.50
C LEU A 143 -11.50 7.54 12.35
N ALA A 144 -11.64 6.53 11.50
CA ALA A 144 -12.59 6.48 10.39
C ALA A 144 -12.90 5.00 10.06
N ASP A 145 -14.17 4.66 9.91
CA ASP A 145 -14.65 3.33 9.53
C ASP A 145 -14.96 3.25 8.01
N GLY A 146 -15.59 2.14 7.59
CA GLY A 146 -15.93 1.89 6.19
C GLY A 146 -16.81 2.95 5.54
N GLU A 147 -17.65 3.64 6.31
CA GLU A 147 -18.51 4.70 5.79
C GLU A 147 -17.69 5.91 5.33
N GLN A 148 -16.66 6.28 6.09
CA GLN A 148 -15.83 7.45 5.77
C GLN A 148 -14.57 7.11 4.97
N ALA A 149 -14.01 5.91 5.16
CA ALA A 149 -12.80 5.46 4.44
C ALA A 149 -13.12 4.73 3.12
N GLY A 150 -14.36 4.32 2.91
CA GLY A 150 -14.84 3.74 1.67
C GLY A 150 -14.39 2.28 1.43
N ILE A 151 -14.61 1.81 0.21
CA ILE A 151 -14.40 0.41 -0.20
C ILE A 151 -13.16 0.32 -1.09
N LEU A 152 -12.28 -0.63 -0.82
CA LEU A 152 -10.97 -0.75 -1.47
C LEU A 152 -11.02 -0.77 -3.02
N PRO A 153 -11.79 -1.66 -3.69
CA PRO A 153 -11.95 -1.60 -5.14
C PRO A 153 -12.38 -0.23 -5.68
N THR A 154 -13.26 0.47 -4.96
CA THR A 154 -13.73 1.81 -5.32
C THR A 154 -12.59 2.82 -5.24
N VAL A 155 -11.85 2.84 -4.13
CA VAL A 155 -10.68 3.72 -3.96
C VAL A 155 -9.63 3.48 -5.06
N VAL A 156 -9.37 2.21 -5.42
CA VAL A 156 -8.47 1.86 -6.52
C VAL A 156 -9.00 2.36 -7.85
N ARG A 157 -10.27 2.13 -8.18
CA ARG A 157 -10.88 2.64 -9.41
C ARG A 157 -10.80 4.16 -9.49
N ASP A 158 -11.09 4.86 -8.41
CA ASP A 158 -11.14 6.32 -8.37
C ASP A 158 -9.74 6.92 -8.60
N SER A 159 -8.68 6.24 -8.16
CA SER A 159 -7.29 6.63 -8.49
C SER A 159 -6.98 6.62 -10.00
N PHE A 160 -7.55 5.67 -10.76
CA PHE A 160 -7.43 5.66 -12.23
C PHE A 160 -8.25 6.80 -12.86
N GLN A 161 -9.39 7.16 -12.27
CA GLN A 161 -10.19 8.29 -12.75
C GLN A 161 -9.47 9.62 -12.53
N GLU A 162 -8.83 9.82 -11.37
CA GLU A 162 -8.02 10.98 -11.07
C GLU A 162 -6.88 11.17 -12.08
N ILE A 163 -6.18 10.09 -12.43
CA ILE A 163 -5.11 10.12 -13.43
C ILE A 163 -5.67 10.44 -14.82
N SER A 164 -6.84 9.88 -15.16
CA SER A 164 -7.50 10.18 -16.44
C SER A 164 -7.88 11.65 -16.55
N GLN A 165 -8.38 12.26 -15.48
CA GLN A 165 -8.68 13.70 -15.42
C GLN A 165 -7.41 14.55 -15.50
N LEU A 166 -6.33 14.13 -14.84
CA LEU A 166 -5.04 14.80 -14.89
C LEU A 166 -4.45 14.80 -16.30
N ASN A 167 -4.60 13.69 -17.03
CA ASN A 167 -4.21 13.59 -18.43
C ASN A 167 -5.04 14.53 -19.32
N GLY A 168 -6.37 14.54 -19.19
CA GLY A 168 -7.22 15.47 -19.96
C GLY A 168 -6.96 16.96 -19.64
N THR A 169 -6.53 17.27 -18.43
CA THR A 169 -6.12 18.65 -18.07
C THR A 169 -4.77 19.01 -18.68
N THR A 170 -3.83 18.07 -18.74
CA THR A 170 -2.50 18.27 -19.34
C THR A 170 -2.60 18.51 -20.84
N GLU A 171 -3.52 17.83 -21.53
CA GLU A 171 -3.82 18.06 -22.95
C GLU A 171 -4.36 19.48 -23.21
N ASN A 172 -5.21 19.99 -22.32
CA ASN A 172 -5.88 21.28 -22.52
C ASN A 172 -5.08 22.51 -21.99
N CYS A 173 -4.27 22.34 -20.94
CA CYS A 173 -3.55 23.44 -20.26
C CYS A 173 -2.19 22.98 -19.70
N PRO A 174 -1.16 22.80 -20.55
CA PRO A 174 0.11 22.16 -20.19
C PRO A 174 0.98 22.94 -19.18
N HIS A 175 0.78 24.26 -19.04
CA HIS A 175 1.56 25.10 -18.11
C HIS A 175 1.01 25.12 -16.67
N HIS A 176 -0.27 24.79 -16.47
CA HIS A 176 -0.93 24.81 -15.15
C HIS A 176 -0.98 23.43 -14.49
N SER A 177 -0.72 22.35 -15.23
CA SER A 177 -0.86 20.97 -14.78
C SER A 177 0.32 20.42 -13.98
N THR A 178 1.50 21.03 -14.06
CA THR A 178 2.74 20.53 -13.45
C THR A 178 2.70 20.48 -11.92
N GLN A 179 2.15 21.51 -11.24
CA GLN A 179 2.08 21.53 -9.77
C GLN A 179 1.10 20.48 -9.20
N ASN A 180 -0.06 20.29 -9.87
CA ASN A 180 -1.02 19.26 -9.46
C ASN A 180 -0.48 17.85 -9.76
N ALA A 181 0.23 17.70 -10.88
CA ALA A 181 0.89 16.45 -11.21
C ALA A 181 1.99 16.11 -10.21
N GLU A 182 2.88 17.03 -9.81
CA GLU A 182 3.94 16.76 -8.83
C GLU A 182 3.40 16.23 -7.49
N LYS A 183 2.29 16.80 -7.01
CA LYS A 183 1.61 16.34 -5.79
C LYS A 183 1.01 14.93 -5.94
N VAL A 184 0.62 14.54 -7.15
CA VAL A 184 0.07 13.22 -7.47
C VAL A 184 1.18 12.20 -7.77
N LEU A 185 2.26 12.65 -8.43
CA LEU A 185 3.45 11.92 -8.90
C LEU A 185 4.39 11.50 -7.77
N GLY A 186 4.49 12.29 -6.69
CA GLY A 186 5.42 12.01 -5.61
C GLY A 186 5.08 10.77 -4.77
N GLU A 187 3.82 10.33 -4.77
CA GLU A 187 3.32 9.28 -3.87
C GLU A 187 2.70 8.06 -4.57
N LEU A 188 2.30 8.19 -5.84
CA LEU A 188 1.95 7.06 -6.70
C LEU A 188 3.07 6.89 -7.72
N SER A 189 3.58 5.67 -7.91
CA SER A 189 4.55 5.38 -8.98
C SER A 189 3.91 5.64 -10.35
N LEU A 190 4.09 6.85 -10.88
CA LEU A 190 3.60 7.27 -12.18
C LEU A 190 4.77 7.48 -13.14
N GLU A 191 4.56 7.13 -14.40
CA GLU A 191 5.49 7.38 -15.50
C GLU A 191 4.81 8.14 -16.63
N ARG A 192 5.58 8.93 -17.37
CA ARG A 192 5.09 9.56 -18.59
C ARG A 192 5.19 8.57 -19.76
N VAL A 193 4.08 8.34 -20.44
CA VAL A 193 3.94 7.37 -21.54
C VAL A 193 3.34 8.07 -22.76
N GLY A 194 3.86 7.73 -23.95
CA GLY A 194 3.45 8.31 -25.24
C GLY A 194 4.66 8.73 -26.08
N ASP A 195 4.42 8.93 -27.36
CA ASP A 195 5.44 9.42 -28.30
C ASP A 195 5.50 10.95 -28.29
N GLY A 196 6.69 11.53 -28.50
CA GLY A 196 6.90 12.97 -28.56
C GLY A 196 7.48 13.61 -27.28
N PRO A 197 7.46 14.95 -27.19
CA PRO A 197 8.03 15.70 -26.06
C PRO A 197 7.33 15.38 -24.74
N ASP A 198 8.05 15.45 -23.61
CA ASP A 198 7.51 15.07 -22.29
C ASP A 198 6.23 15.83 -21.88
N LEU A 199 6.06 17.07 -22.35
CA LEU A 199 4.84 17.87 -22.13
C LEU A 199 3.59 17.29 -22.83
N MET A 200 3.77 16.46 -23.85
CA MET A 200 2.68 15.82 -24.60
C MET A 200 2.42 14.38 -24.16
N LYS A 201 3.28 13.81 -23.29
CA LYS A 201 3.09 12.46 -22.76
C LYS A 201 2.07 12.45 -21.62
N SER A 202 1.20 11.45 -21.65
CA SER A 202 0.22 11.18 -20.59
C SER A 202 0.88 10.48 -19.40
N TYR A 203 0.30 10.60 -18.23
CA TYR A 203 0.69 9.85 -17.05
C TYR A 203 0.03 8.47 -17.03
N ALA A 204 0.82 7.46 -16.67
CA ALA A 204 0.37 6.09 -16.46
C ALA A 204 0.92 5.54 -15.14
N ILE A 205 0.16 4.62 -14.52
CA ILE A 205 0.59 3.92 -13.30
C ILE A 205 1.64 2.88 -13.68
N ALA A 206 2.79 2.95 -13.03
CA ALA A 206 3.95 2.09 -13.27
C ALA A 206 4.59 1.68 -11.92
N PRO A 207 3.93 0.78 -11.15
CA PRO A 207 4.40 0.42 -9.83
C PRO A 207 5.65 -0.45 -9.90
N LYS A 208 6.58 -0.21 -8.97
CA LYS A 208 7.90 -0.85 -8.91
C LYS A 208 8.07 -1.67 -7.64
N VAL A 209 9.02 -2.60 -7.65
CA VAL A 209 9.48 -3.28 -6.44
C VAL A 209 10.60 -2.45 -5.83
N GLU A 210 10.29 -1.73 -4.77
CA GLU A 210 11.17 -0.71 -4.16
C GLU A 210 11.93 -1.21 -2.92
N GLY A 211 11.84 -2.51 -2.59
CA GLY A 211 12.54 -3.06 -1.42
C GLY A 211 11.98 -2.58 -0.07
N ARG A 212 10.68 -2.25 0.02
CA ARG A 212 10.04 -1.81 1.27
C ARG A 212 10.12 -2.84 2.40
N ILE A 213 10.13 -4.12 2.04
CA ILE A 213 10.30 -5.23 2.98
C ILE A 213 11.51 -6.04 2.50
N ILE A 214 12.53 -6.13 3.33
CA ILE A 214 13.76 -6.87 3.03
C ILE A 214 13.80 -8.12 3.91
N CYS A 215 13.99 -9.29 3.29
CA CYS A 215 14.17 -10.56 3.98
C CYS A 215 15.65 -10.92 4.00
N LEU A 216 16.24 -11.04 5.18
CA LEU A 216 17.56 -11.66 5.38
C LEU A 216 17.39 -13.16 5.54
N ASN A 217 18.39 -13.91 5.05
CA ASN A 217 18.41 -15.37 5.08
C ASN A 217 17.14 -15.99 4.49
N PRO A 218 16.74 -15.61 3.25
CA PRO A 218 15.54 -16.17 2.64
C PRO A 218 15.70 -17.68 2.52
N VAL A 219 14.64 -18.41 2.88
CA VAL A 219 14.61 -19.86 2.68
C VAL A 219 14.59 -20.09 1.16
N ALA A 220 15.49 -20.94 0.66
CA ALA A 220 15.50 -21.31 -0.75
C ALA A 220 14.14 -21.91 -1.12
N CYS A 221 13.47 -21.33 -2.12
CA CYS A 221 12.24 -21.86 -2.70
C CYS A 221 12.50 -23.15 -3.46
#